data_AF-A0A0G0DMN9-F1
#
_entry.id   AF-A0A0G0DMN9-F1
#
_cell.length_a   1.000
_cell.length_b   1.000
_cell.length_c   1.000
_cell.angle_alpha   90.00
_cell.angle_beta   90.00
_cell.angle_gamma   90.00
#
_symmetry.space_group_name_H-M   'P 1'
#
loop_
_entity.id
_entity.type
_entity.pdbx_description
1 polymer ?
#
loop_
_entity_poly.entity_id
_entity_poly.type
_entity_poly.pdbx_seq_one_letter_code
_entity_poly.pdbx_strand_id
1 'polypeptide(L)' 'MTHTVHPYAHRLGIIRDWKSRWFGVKAKYKENLKGDVLIYGYLKKRLKGLFVNSD' A
#
# COMPACT_ATOMS: atom_id res chain seq x y z
N MET A 1 10.03 15.22 23.73
CA MET A 1 10.15 14.62 22.39
C MET A 1 8.76 14.51 21.80
N THR A 2 8.46 15.29 20.76
CA THR A 2 7.13 15.31 20.15
C THR A 2 7.07 14.21 19.08
N HIS A 3 6.21 13.23 19.25
CA HIS A 3 5.99 12.19 18.25
C HIS A 3 4.92 12.65 17.27
N THR A 4 5.29 12.85 16.00
CA THR A 4 4.35 13.20 14.93
C THR A 4 3.88 11.93 14.22
N VAL A 5 2.56 11.74 14.13
CA VAL A 5 1.96 10.58 13.46
C VAL A 5 2.09 10.67 11.94
N HIS A 6 2.09 9.52 11.25
CA HIS A 6 2.06 9.50 9.79
C HIS A 6 0.72 10.05 9.27
N PRO A 7 0.68 11.17 8.52
CA PRO A 7 -0.57 11.87 8.23
C PRO A 7 -1.55 11.10 7.32
N TYR A 8 -1.02 10.23 6.45
CA TYR A 8 -1.85 9.33 5.63
C TYR A 8 -2.53 8.26 6.48
N ALA A 9 -1.77 7.54 7.31
CA ALA A 9 -2.29 6.48 8.16
C ALA A 9 -3.32 7.01 9.15
N HIS A 10 -3.09 8.20 9.71
CA HIS A 10 -4.02 8.86 10.62
C HIS A 10 -5.37 9.22 9.97
N ARG A 11 -5.44 9.28 8.64
CA ARG A 11 -6.63 9.68 7.87
C ARG A 11 -7.27 8.53 7.09
N LEU A 12 -6.75 7.31 7.22
CA LEU A 12 -7.34 6.12 6.62
C LEU A 12 -8.76 5.90 7.16
N GLY A 13 -9.73 5.68 6.27
CA GLY A 13 -11.13 5.48 6.63
C GLY A 13 -11.92 6.75 6.94
N ILE A 14 -11.29 7.94 6.95
CA ILE A 14 -11.97 9.24 7.10
C ILE A 14 -11.97 9.99 5.76
N ILE A 15 -10.79 10.36 5.28
CA ILE A 15 -10.62 11.09 4.01
C ILE A 15 -9.66 10.39 3.04
N ARG A 16 -8.98 9.32 3.48
CA ARG A 16 -8.09 8.51 2.65
C ARG A 16 -8.57 7.07 2.62
N ASP A 17 -8.55 6.47 1.43
CA ASP A 17 -8.79 5.05 1.23
C ASP A 17 -7.50 4.23 1.27
N TRP A 18 -7.66 2.93 1.46
CA TRP A 18 -6.60 1.93 1.33
C TRP A 18 -6.10 1.86 -0.11
N LYS A 19 -4.78 1.81 -0.31
CA LYS A 19 -4.17 1.60 -1.64
C LYS A 19 -4.46 0.21 -2.20
N SER A 20 -4.51 -0.79 -1.32
CA SER A 20 -4.81 -2.18 -1.68
C SER A 20 -6.15 -2.58 -1.07
N ARG A 21 -7.15 -2.84 -1.92
CA ARG A 21 -8.53 -3.15 -1.53
C ARG A 21 -8.91 -4.54 -1.99
N TRP A 22 -8.76 -5.50 -1.10
CA TRP A 22 -9.19 -6.89 -1.27
C TRP A 22 -9.45 -7.50 0.09
N PHE A 23 -10.17 -8.63 0.11
CA PHE A 23 -10.46 -9.39 1.32
C PHE A 23 -9.82 -10.77 1.24
N GLY A 24 -9.18 -11.21 2.33
CA GLY A 24 -8.52 -12.51 2.40
C GLY A 24 -8.76 -13.12 3.78
N VAL A 25 -9.26 -14.35 3.81
CA VAL A 25 -9.55 -15.06 5.06
C VAL A 25 -8.40 -16.00 5.41
N LYS A 26 -7.92 -15.96 6.66
CA LYS A 26 -6.88 -16.86 7.20
C LYS A 26 -5.63 -16.89 6.30
N ALA A 27 -5.26 -18.07 5.78
CA ALA A 27 -4.06 -18.28 4.97
C ALA A 27 -4.02 -17.41 3.71
N LYS A 28 -5.19 -17.08 3.12
CA LYS A 28 -5.26 -16.24 1.91
C LYS A 28 -4.78 -14.82 2.13
N TYR A 29 -4.89 -14.29 3.35
CA TYR A 29 -4.39 -12.94 3.65
C TYR A 29 -2.87 -12.84 3.43
N LYS A 30 -2.13 -13.82 3.96
CA LYS A 30 -0.66 -13.85 3.86
C LYS A 30 -0.19 -14.02 2.42
N GLU A 31 -0.87 -14.88 1.66
CA GLU A 31 -0.56 -15.13 0.25
C GLU A 31 -0.83 -13.90 -0.61
N ASN A 32 -2.02 -13.30 -0.49
CA ASN A 32 -2.40 -12.11 -1.23
C ASN A 32 -1.49 -10.93 -0.90
N LEU A 33 -1.17 -10.71 0.38
CA LEU A 33 -0.26 -9.65 0.80
C LEU A 33 1.15 -9.84 0.22
N LYS A 34 1.66 -11.08 0.21
CA LYS A 34 2.96 -11.38 -0.41
C LYS A 34 2.94 -11.08 -1.91
N GLY A 35 1.89 -11.50 -2.61
CA GLY A 35 1.72 -11.20 -4.03
C GLY A 35 1.69 -9.70 -4.31
N ASP A 36 0.93 -8.95 -3.53
CA ASP A 36 0.77 -7.51 -3.67
C ASP A 36 2.09 -6.75 -3.48
N VAL A 37 2.89 -7.12 -2.46
CA VAL A 37 4.22 -6.52 -2.22
C VAL A 37 5.18 -6.82 -3.37
N LEU A 38 5.16 -8.03 -3.92
CA LEU A 38 6.03 -8.42 -5.03
C LEU A 38 5.67 -7.68 -6.33
N ILE A 39 4.37 -7.61 -6.65
CA ILE A 39 3.86 -6.87 -7.81
C ILE A 39 4.23 -5.39 -7.68
N TYR A 40 4.00 -4.79 -6.51
CA TYR A 40 4.34 -3.39 -6.27
C TYR A 40 5.83 -3.12 -6.45
N GLY A 41 6.70 -3.97 -5.90
CA GLY A 41 8.15 -3.84 -6.06
C GLY A 41 8.59 -3.93 -7.52
N TYR A 42 8.03 -4.89 -8.27
CA TYR A 42 8.30 -5.06 -9.70
C TYR A 42 7.85 -3.84 -10.51
N LEU A 43 6.62 -3.37 -10.30
CA LEU A 43 6.06 -2.21 -11.01
C LEU A 43 6.83 -0.93 -10.67
N LYS A 44 7.18 -0.71 -9.40
CA LYS A 44 7.97 0.46 -8.99
C LYS A 44 9.33 0.52 -9.69
N LYS A 45 9.98 -0.64 -9.86
CA LYS A 45 11.26 -0.72 -10.59
C LYS A 45 11.07 -0.48 -12.09
N ARG A 46 10.07 -1.13 -12.69
CA ARG A 46 9.80 -1.05 -14.13
C ARG A 46 9.31 0.33 -14.58
N LEU A 47 8.50 0.99 -13.74
CA LEU A 47 7.90 2.30 -14.04
C LEU A 47 8.77 3.48 -13.57
N LYS A 48 10.00 3.22 -13.10
CA LYS A 48 10.92 4.27 -12.69
C LYS A 48 11.25 5.16 -13.89
N GLY A 49 11.00 6.47 -13.77
CA GLY A 49 11.21 7.45 -14.84
C GLY A 49 9.99 7.70 -15.74
N LEU A 50 8.90 6.95 -15.57
CA LEU A 50 7.63 7.19 -16.27
C LEU A 50 6.68 8.14 -15.51
N PHE A 51 7.15 8.79 -14.44
CA PHE A 51 6.39 9.74 -13.62
C PHE A 51 5.02 9.21 -13.12
N VAL A 52 4.91 7.89 -12.97
CA VAL A 52 3.70 7.25 -12.47
C VAL A 52 3.57 7.56 -10.99
N ASN A 53 2.52 8.28 -10.61
CA ASN A 53 2.23 8.59 -9.23
C ASN A 53 1.62 7.37 -8.52
N SER A 54 2.12 7.08 -7.32
CA SER A 54 1.63 6.01 -6.44
C SER A 54 1.20 6.53 -5.07
N ASP A 55 1.21 7.85 -4.87
CA ASP A 55 0.94 8.50 -3.58
C ASP A 55 -0.55 8.73 -3.29
#